data_AF-A0A1F8NZ44-F1
#
_entry.id   AF-A0A1F8NZ44-F1
#
_cell.length_a   1.000
_cell.length_b   1.000
_cell.length_c   1.000
_cell.angle_alpha   90.00
_cell.angle_beta   90.00
_cell.angle_gamma   90.00
#
_symmetry.space_group_name_H-M   'P 1'
#
loop_
_entity.id
_entity.type
_entity.pdbx_description
1 polymer ?
#
loop_
_entity_poly.entity_id
_entity_poly.type
_entity_poly.pdbx_seq_one_letter_code
_entity_poly.pdbx_strand_id
1 'polypeptide(L)'
;MAALRDPGERKRIGEGKPILKPFLGFIESVVILGGVDLLFAGFVIIQFTYLFGGQTNIDATAYTYAEYARRGFSELVVVGVLSLGQILGLAAWTKRERPALRSWFNGLSALLVLQVGVILASALTRLLLYEEAYGFTRLRTYTHVFIPWMGVLLAAFLVLLLVGKLRKFAVAVALGAIGFTLTLNLLNIDAFIVKRNVARLEDTGDVDVFYLASLSEDAVPGLADLARDLSGEVHEDLLLELACWNTQLEEQLEKQTWSSTHLSRLVAMDAFEDLQEDFESYKVYQEDWGMWLIHGQEEEIVCAHQTWFR
;
A
#
# COMPACT_ATOMS: atom_id res chain seq x y z
N MET A 1 35.28 -59.47 4.84
CA MET A 1 35.63 -58.33 3.97
C MET A 1 34.37 -57.51 3.72
N ALA A 2 34.13 -56.49 4.55
CA ALA A 2 33.03 -55.56 4.39
C ALA A 2 33.47 -54.46 3.41
N ALA A 3 32.77 -54.33 2.29
CA ALA A 3 33.04 -53.30 1.29
C ALA A 3 32.68 -51.92 1.85
N LEU A 4 33.68 -51.06 2.01
CA LEU A 4 33.53 -49.66 2.36
C LEU A 4 32.87 -48.93 1.19
N ARG A 5 31.65 -48.43 1.42
CA ARG A 5 30.90 -47.58 0.50
C ARG A 5 31.57 -46.21 0.46
N ASP A 6 32.05 -45.83 -0.73
CA ASP A 6 32.73 -44.59 -1.02
C ASP A 6 31.86 -43.36 -0.61
N PRO A 7 32.35 -42.41 0.23
CA PRO A 7 31.54 -41.29 0.73
C PRO A 7 31.31 -40.15 -0.29
N GLY A 8 31.79 -40.29 -1.53
CA GLY A 8 31.95 -39.19 -2.48
C GLY A 8 30.70 -38.61 -3.16
N GLU A 9 29.55 -39.30 -3.16
CA GLU A 9 28.36 -38.83 -3.90
C GLU A 9 27.12 -38.67 -3.02
N ARG A 10 27.20 -37.84 -1.96
CA ARG A 10 25.98 -37.24 -1.42
C ARG A 10 25.53 -36.13 -2.35
N LYS A 11 24.70 -36.50 -3.33
CA LYS A 11 23.91 -35.58 -4.14
C LYS A 11 23.26 -34.55 -3.20
N ARG A 12 23.68 -33.29 -3.30
CA ARG A 12 23.19 -32.23 -2.40
C ARG A 12 21.68 -32.12 -2.57
N ILE A 13 20.95 -32.30 -1.47
CA ILE A 13 19.49 -32.16 -1.44
C ILE A 13 19.18 -30.72 -1.88
N GLY A 14 18.67 -30.55 -3.11
CA GLY A 14 18.46 -29.23 -3.74
C GLY A 14 18.78 -29.17 -5.24
N GLU A 15 19.53 -30.12 -5.80
CA GLU A 15 19.69 -30.27 -7.25
C GLU A 15 18.52 -31.03 -7.90
N GLY A 16 17.30 -30.64 -7.54
CA GLY A 16 16.08 -31.15 -8.16
C GLY A 16 15.96 -30.69 -9.62
N LYS A 17 15.42 -31.60 -10.45
CA LYS A 17 14.79 -31.28 -11.74
C LYS A 17 13.79 -30.14 -11.52
N PRO A 18 13.61 -29.22 -12.49
CA PRO A 18 12.63 -28.15 -12.36
C PRO A 18 11.26 -28.73 -12.00
N ILE A 19 10.54 -28.04 -11.10
CA ILE A 19 9.26 -28.48 -10.51
C ILE A 19 8.19 -28.73 -11.61
N LEU A 20 8.34 -28.09 -12.77
CA LEU A 20 7.49 -28.26 -13.94
C LEU A 20 8.35 -28.50 -15.19
N LYS A 21 7.85 -29.31 -16.13
CA LYS A 21 8.51 -29.51 -17.43
C LYS A 21 8.41 -28.20 -18.22
N PRO A 22 9.53 -27.58 -18.65
CA PRO A 22 9.45 -26.33 -19.39
C PRO A 22 8.83 -26.60 -20.77
N PHE A 23 7.75 -25.90 -21.10
CA PHE A 23 6.96 -26.08 -22.33
C PHE A 23 7.31 -25.03 -23.41
N LEU A 24 7.70 -23.82 -22.99
CA LEU A 24 7.96 -22.70 -23.89
C LEU A 24 9.36 -22.79 -24.53
N GLY A 25 9.38 -22.55 -25.84
CA GLY A 25 10.60 -22.41 -26.63
C GLY A 25 11.33 -21.09 -26.34
N PHE A 26 12.62 -21.05 -26.69
CA PHE A 26 13.43 -19.85 -26.55
C PHE A 26 12.89 -18.67 -27.36
N ILE A 27 12.48 -18.92 -28.61
CA ILE A 27 12.00 -17.87 -29.52
C ILE A 27 10.72 -17.23 -28.98
N GLU A 28 9.77 -18.04 -28.51
CA GLU A 28 8.52 -17.54 -27.91
C GLU A 28 8.80 -16.64 -26.72
N SER A 29 9.72 -17.05 -25.85
CA SER A 29 10.10 -16.27 -24.66
C SER A 29 10.73 -14.92 -25.04
N VAL A 30 11.59 -14.90 -26.07
CA VAL A 30 12.24 -13.66 -26.55
C VAL A 30 11.24 -12.73 -27.24
N VAL A 31 10.32 -13.26 -28.04
CA VAL A 31 9.29 -12.46 -28.72
C VAL A 31 8.36 -11.80 -27.71
N ILE A 32 7.90 -12.56 -26.70
CA ILE A 32 7.03 -12.03 -25.64
C ILE A 32 7.77 -10.95 -24.84
N LEU A 33 8.97 -11.26 -24.35
CA LEU A 33 9.74 -10.36 -23.50
C LEU A 33 10.17 -9.10 -24.26
N GLY A 34 10.68 -9.26 -25.49
CA GLY A 34 11.08 -8.17 -26.37
C GLY A 34 9.90 -7.28 -26.81
N GLY A 35 8.71 -7.86 -27.03
CA GLY A 35 7.51 -7.10 -27.33
C GLY A 35 7.08 -6.20 -26.17
N VAL A 36 7.12 -6.71 -24.94
CA VAL A 36 6.83 -5.91 -23.74
C VAL A 36 7.92 -4.87 -23.49
N ASP A 37 9.19 -5.21 -23.67
CA ASP A 37 10.30 -4.26 -23.58
C ASP A 37 10.13 -3.09 -24.55
N LEU A 38 9.70 -3.34 -25.79
CA LEU A 38 9.45 -2.28 -26.78
C LEU A 38 8.26 -1.40 -26.39
N LEU A 39 7.17 -2.01 -25.92
CA LEU A 39 5.98 -1.30 -25.46
C LEU A 39 6.34 -0.37 -24.29
N PHE A 40 7.03 -0.90 -23.29
CA PHE A 40 7.43 -0.13 -22.12
C PHE A 40 8.48 0.90 -22.46
N ALA A 41 9.36 0.66 -23.44
CA ALA A 41 10.35 1.65 -23.85
C ALA A 41 9.65 2.87 -24.45
N GLY A 42 8.65 2.65 -25.31
CA GLY A 42 7.80 3.72 -25.83
C GLY A 42 7.07 4.48 -24.71
N PHE A 43 6.49 3.74 -23.75
CA PHE A 43 5.84 4.34 -22.59
C PHE A 43 6.79 5.19 -21.73
N VAL A 44 7.97 4.66 -21.41
CA VAL A 44 9.01 5.32 -20.62
C VAL A 44 9.51 6.57 -21.34
N ILE A 45 9.76 6.51 -22.66
CA ILE A 45 10.15 7.68 -23.47
C ILE A 45 9.11 8.79 -23.33
N ILE A 46 7.82 8.47 -23.48
CA ILE A 46 6.72 9.43 -23.29
C ILE A 46 6.77 10.00 -21.86
N GLN A 47 6.90 9.16 -20.84
CA GLN A 47 6.97 9.64 -19.45
C GLN A 47 8.15 10.57 -19.20
N PHE A 48 9.34 10.28 -19.74
CA PHE A 48 10.50 11.16 -19.65
C PHE A 48 10.23 12.52 -20.32
N THR A 49 9.55 12.55 -21.46
CA THR A 49 9.19 13.82 -22.11
C THR A 49 8.20 14.64 -21.30
N TYR A 50 7.26 14.01 -20.60
CA TYR A 50 6.35 14.72 -19.68
C TYR A 50 7.05 15.18 -18.39
N LEU A 51 7.97 14.38 -17.86
CA LEU A 51 8.66 14.67 -16.60
C LEU A 51 9.76 15.73 -16.76
N PHE A 52 10.50 15.72 -17.88
CA PHE A 52 11.62 16.64 -18.16
C PHE A 52 11.29 17.74 -19.18
N GLY A 53 10.18 17.66 -19.91
CA GLY A 53 9.71 18.71 -20.84
C GLY A 53 9.10 19.94 -20.15
N GLY A 54 9.56 20.24 -18.93
CA GLY A 54 9.00 21.24 -18.02
C GLY A 54 8.85 22.65 -18.60
N GLN A 55 7.82 23.33 -18.11
CA GLN A 55 7.43 24.75 -18.26
C GLN A 55 7.15 25.30 -19.66
N THR A 56 7.82 24.88 -20.73
CA THR A 56 7.62 25.50 -22.06
C THR A 56 6.41 24.97 -22.84
N ASN A 57 5.83 23.84 -22.44
CA ASN A 57 4.60 23.29 -23.04
C ASN A 57 3.37 23.39 -22.12
N ILE A 58 3.52 23.97 -20.92
CA ILE A 58 2.47 24.02 -19.89
C ILE A 58 1.51 25.21 -20.14
N ASP A 59 1.92 26.21 -20.94
CA ASP A 59 1.09 27.39 -21.26
C ASP A 59 -0.06 27.10 -22.26
N ALA A 60 -0.03 25.99 -23.00
CA ALA A 60 -1.07 25.68 -24.01
C ALA A 60 -2.19 24.77 -23.48
N THR A 61 -1.97 24.10 -22.35
CA THR A 61 -2.98 23.24 -21.73
C THR A 61 -2.87 23.36 -20.21
N ALA A 62 -3.70 24.21 -19.63
CA ALA A 62 -3.96 24.33 -18.21
C ALA A 62 -4.61 23.06 -17.60
N TYR A 63 -4.07 21.87 -17.89
CA TYR A 63 -4.33 20.70 -17.06
C TYR A 63 -3.46 20.86 -15.82
N THR A 64 -4.10 21.30 -14.73
CA THR A 64 -3.48 21.42 -13.42
C THR A 64 -2.81 20.10 -13.06
N TYR A 65 -1.60 20.17 -12.51
CA TYR A 65 -0.82 19.02 -12.02
C TYR A 65 -1.66 18.03 -11.18
N ALA A 66 -2.71 18.52 -10.51
CA ALA A 66 -3.68 17.75 -9.75
C ALA A 66 -4.51 16.74 -10.58
N GLU A 67 -4.87 17.06 -11.84
CA GLU A 67 -5.65 16.15 -12.69
C GLU A 67 -4.78 14.99 -13.21
N TYR A 68 -3.49 15.27 -13.47
CA TYR A 68 -2.48 14.24 -13.80
C TYR A 68 -2.19 13.30 -12.62
N ALA A 69 -2.24 13.81 -11.39
CA ALA A 69 -2.09 13.03 -10.17
C ALA A 69 -3.31 12.12 -9.91
N ARG A 70 -4.52 12.57 -10.28
CA ARG A 70 -5.78 11.87 -9.94
C ARG A 70 -5.96 10.49 -10.56
N ARG A 71 -5.27 10.16 -11.65
CA ARG A 71 -5.46 8.89 -12.38
C ARG A 71 -4.14 8.22 -12.75
N GLY A 72 -4.16 6.90 -12.74
CA GLY A 72 -3.12 6.07 -13.36
C GLY A 72 -2.07 5.49 -12.43
N PHE A 73 -1.81 6.02 -11.23
CA PHE A 73 -0.77 5.43 -10.37
C PHE A 73 -1.09 3.97 -9.98
N SER A 74 -2.35 3.66 -9.68
CA SER A 74 -2.80 2.29 -9.37
C SER A 74 -2.64 1.36 -10.57
N GLU A 75 -2.92 1.85 -11.79
CA GLU A 75 -2.71 1.12 -13.03
C GLU A 75 -1.22 0.81 -13.23
N LEU A 76 -0.32 1.78 -12.98
CA LEU A 76 1.12 1.57 -13.08
C LEU A 76 1.65 0.57 -12.05
N VAL A 77 1.09 0.56 -10.84
CA VAL A 77 1.41 -0.45 -9.83
C VAL A 77 0.96 -1.83 -10.31
N VAL A 78 -0.24 -1.96 -10.86
CA VAL A 78 -0.74 -3.22 -11.46
C VAL A 78 0.18 -3.68 -12.60
N VAL A 79 0.61 -2.77 -13.49
CA VAL A 79 1.58 -3.06 -14.55
C VAL A 79 2.88 -3.61 -13.96
N GLY A 80 3.38 -3.03 -12.87
CA GLY A 80 4.56 -3.53 -12.16
C GLY A 80 4.39 -4.96 -11.63
N VAL A 81 3.25 -5.26 -10.99
CA VAL A 81 2.92 -6.61 -10.50
C VAL A 81 2.84 -7.62 -11.64
N LEU A 82 2.12 -7.28 -12.71
CA LEU A 82 1.96 -8.13 -13.89
C LEU A 82 3.30 -8.41 -14.57
N SER A 83 4.16 -7.40 -14.66
CA SER A 83 5.50 -7.52 -15.26
C SER A 83 6.38 -8.45 -14.43
N LEU A 84 6.38 -8.30 -13.10
CA LEU A 84 7.10 -9.21 -12.22
C LEU A 84 6.57 -10.65 -12.37
N GLY A 85 5.25 -10.84 -12.36
CA GLY A 85 4.61 -12.13 -12.57
C GLY A 85 4.98 -12.77 -13.91
N GLN A 86 4.98 -11.99 -15.00
CA GLN A 86 5.39 -12.44 -16.33
C GLN A 86 6.84 -12.90 -16.35
N ILE A 87 7.77 -12.09 -15.82
CA ILE A 87 9.18 -12.44 -15.81
C ILE A 87 9.41 -13.73 -15.01
N LEU A 88 8.71 -13.91 -13.90
CA LEU A 88 8.80 -15.13 -13.08
C LEU A 88 8.20 -16.35 -13.79
N GLY A 89 7.06 -16.19 -14.46
CA GLY A 89 6.44 -17.25 -15.27
C GLY A 89 7.38 -17.71 -16.40
N LEU A 90 7.92 -16.75 -17.16
CA LEU A 90 8.94 -17.04 -18.17
C LEU A 90 10.20 -17.65 -17.54
N ALA A 91 10.60 -17.18 -16.35
CA ALA A 91 11.74 -17.75 -15.64
C ALA A 91 11.55 -19.21 -15.22
N ALA A 92 10.33 -19.61 -14.90
CA ALA A 92 9.97 -20.97 -14.53
C ALA A 92 9.82 -21.90 -15.76
N TRP A 93 9.33 -21.39 -16.89
CA TRP A 93 8.88 -22.21 -18.03
C TRP A 93 9.81 -22.25 -19.25
N THR A 94 10.86 -21.43 -19.34
CA THR A 94 11.78 -21.42 -20.49
C THR A 94 12.91 -22.47 -20.36
N LYS A 95 13.11 -23.32 -21.37
CA LYS A 95 14.32 -24.18 -21.48
C LYS A 95 15.55 -23.34 -21.84
N ARG A 96 16.65 -23.49 -21.08
CA ARG A 96 17.88 -22.71 -21.26
C ARG A 96 19.10 -23.60 -21.38
N GLU A 97 19.28 -24.21 -22.55
CA GLU A 97 20.34 -25.21 -22.77
C GLU A 97 21.65 -24.60 -23.29
N ARG A 98 21.63 -23.41 -23.92
CA ARG A 98 22.84 -22.74 -24.46
C ARG A 98 23.19 -21.47 -23.67
N PRO A 99 24.48 -21.19 -23.44
CA PRO A 99 24.93 -20.01 -22.67
C PRO A 99 24.58 -18.68 -23.33
N ALA A 100 24.66 -18.59 -24.67
CA ALA A 100 24.29 -17.38 -25.42
C ALA A 100 22.80 -17.02 -25.28
N LEU A 101 21.92 -18.03 -25.33
CA LEU A 101 20.47 -17.88 -25.16
C LEU A 101 20.13 -17.40 -23.74
N ARG A 102 20.86 -17.90 -22.74
CA ARG A 102 20.72 -17.46 -21.35
C ARG A 102 21.13 -15.99 -21.17
N SER A 103 22.19 -15.55 -21.84
CA SER A 103 22.63 -14.14 -21.77
C SER A 103 21.61 -13.18 -22.35
N TRP A 104 21.02 -13.50 -23.51
CA TRP A 104 19.95 -12.69 -24.12
C TRP A 104 18.72 -12.57 -23.24
N PHE A 105 18.22 -13.70 -22.71
CA PHE A 105 17.09 -13.69 -21.80
C PHE A 105 17.37 -12.85 -20.56
N ASN A 106 18.56 -13.00 -19.96
CA ASN A 106 18.96 -12.23 -18.79
C ASN A 106 19.05 -10.74 -19.11
N GLY A 107 19.59 -10.37 -20.27
CA GLY A 107 19.68 -8.98 -20.72
C GLY A 107 18.31 -8.33 -20.89
N LEU A 108 17.39 -8.99 -21.60
CA LEU A 108 16.01 -8.51 -21.77
C LEU A 108 15.25 -8.47 -20.43
N SER A 109 15.42 -9.47 -19.57
CA SER A 109 14.77 -9.45 -18.25
C SER A 109 15.31 -8.32 -17.36
N ALA A 110 16.62 -8.06 -17.42
CA ALA A 110 17.23 -6.94 -16.71
C ALA A 110 16.73 -5.60 -17.25
N LEU A 111 16.64 -5.46 -18.58
CA LEU A 111 16.08 -4.28 -19.23
C LEU A 111 14.62 -4.05 -18.78
N LEU A 112 13.78 -5.09 -18.82
CA LEU A 112 12.39 -5.00 -18.39
C LEU A 112 12.28 -4.55 -16.93
N VAL A 113 13.11 -5.12 -16.04
CA VAL A 113 13.15 -4.71 -14.62
C VAL A 113 13.50 -3.23 -14.46
N LEU A 114 14.47 -2.73 -15.22
CA LEU A 114 14.83 -1.31 -15.20
C LEU A 114 13.67 -0.43 -15.67
N GLN A 115 13.00 -0.81 -16.76
CA GLN A 115 11.84 -0.09 -17.28
C GLN A 115 10.69 -0.05 -16.26
N VAL A 116 10.36 -1.19 -15.64
CA VAL A 116 9.36 -1.27 -14.56
C VAL A 116 9.77 -0.41 -13.37
N GLY A 117 11.07 -0.36 -13.03
CA GLY A 117 11.58 0.52 -11.97
C GLY A 117 11.27 1.99 -12.24
N VAL A 118 11.45 2.46 -13.48
CA VAL A 118 11.07 3.82 -13.89
C VAL A 118 9.55 4.03 -13.79
N ILE A 119 8.76 3.06 -14.25
CA ILE A 119 7.29 3.11 -14.17
C ILE A 119 6.82 3.23 -12.71
N LEU A 120 7.41 2.47 -11.80
CA LEU A 120 7.10 2.53 -10.36
C LEU A 120 7.54 3.86 -9.74
N ALA A 121 8.69 4.40 -10.11
CA ALA A 121 9.11 5.72 -9.66
C ALA A 121 8.12 6.81 -10.09
N SER A 122 7.63 6.74 -11.33
CA SER A 122 6.58 7.62 -11.86
C SER A 122 5.23 7.43 -11.15
N ALA A 123 4.87 6.19 -10.79
CA ALA A 123 3.68 5.91 -10.00
C ALA A 123 3.78 6.53 -8.60
N LEU A 124 4.95 6.43 -7.96
CA LEU A 124 5.20 6.99 -6.64
C LEU A 124 5.13 8.52 -6.66
N THR A 125 5.75 9.19 -7.63
CA THR A 125 5.69 10.66 -7.71
C THR A 125 4.26 11.16 -7.90
N ARG A 126 3.45 10.49 -8.74
CA ARG A 126 2.03 10.81 -8.90
C ARG A 126 1.24 10.61 -7.60
N LEU A 127 1.52 9.52 -6.89
CA LEU A 127 0.87 9.24 -5.61
C LEU A 127 1.21 10.31 -4.56
N LEU A 128 2.48 10.67 -4.43
CA LEU A 128 2.94 11.70 -3.49
C LEU A 128 2.25 13.05 -3.77
N LEU A 129 2.18 13.47 -5.03
CA LEU A 129 1.45 14.68 -5.42
C LEU A 129 -0.05 14.60 -5.13
N TYR A 130 -0.65 13.41 -5.26
CA TYR A 130 -2.05 13.20 -4.89
C TYR A 130 -2.21 13.39 -3.38
N GLU A 131 -1.40 12.71 -2.57
CA GLU A 131 -1.44 12.77 -1.10
C GLU A 131 -1.18 14.20 -0.59
N GLU A 132 -0.28 14.95 -1.23
CA GLU A 132 -0.03 16.36 -0.93
C GLU A 132 -1.20 17.28 -1.27
N ALA A 133 -2.03 16.95 -2.27
CA ALA A 133 -3.16 17.78 -2.69
C ALA A 133 -4.46 17.43 -1.94
N TYR A 134 -4.74 16.14 -1.73
CA TYR A 134 -6.03 15.64 -1.21
C TYR A 134 -5.93 14.91 0.13
N GLY A 135 -4.74 14.83 0.72
CA GLY A 135 -4.54 14.12 1.97
C GLY A 135 -4.41 12.60 1.83
N PHE A 136 -4.08 11.98 2.96
CA PHE A 136 -3.79 10.56 3.05
C PHE A 136 -5.07 9.75 3.26
N THR A 137 -5.20 8.65 2.51
CA THR A 137 -6.27 7.66 2.71
C THR A 137 -5.70 6.26 2.87
N ARG A 138 -6.49 5.29 3.35
CA ARG A 138 -6.06 3.88 3.53
C ARG A 138 -5.45 3.31 2.24
N LEU A 139 -6.17 3.39 1.12
CA LEU A 139 -5.72 2.84 -0.16
C LEU A 139 -4.43 3.51 -0.68
N ARG A 140 -4.32 4.83 -0.56
CA ARG A 140 -3.13 5.58 -0.97
C ARG A 140 -1.93 5.21 -0.11
N THR A 141 -2.11 5.17 1.21
CA THR A 141 -1.05 4.81 2.17
C THR A 141 -0.58 3.37 1.99
N TYR A 142 -1.47 2.41 1.76
CA TYR A 142 -1.06 1.04 1.42
C TYR A 142 -0.23 0.99 0.14
N THR A 143 -0.62 1.76 -0.88
CA THR A 143 0.12 1.86 -2.13
C THR A 143 1.49 2.53 -1.93
N HIS A 144 1.54 3.57 -1.09
CA HIS A 144 2.75 4.30 -0.72
C HIS A 144 3.80 3.37 -0.10
N VAL A 145 3.37 2.45 0.78
CA VAL A 145 4.26 1.45 1.39
C VAL A 145 4.57 0.30 0.42
N PHE A 146 3.62 -0.07 -0.45
CA PHE A 146 3.78 -1.19 -1.37
C PHE A 146 4.79 -0.93 -2.49
N ILE A 147 4.83 0.28 -3.06
CA ILE A 147 5.73 0.61 -4.18
C ILE A 147 7.22 0.39 -3.82
N PRO A 148 7.74 0.88 -2.68
CA PRO A 148 9.11 0.59 -2.25
C PRO A 148 9.40 -0.91 -2.11
N TRP A 149 8.49 -1.68 -1.52
CA TRP A 149 8.65 -3.14 -1.38
C TRP A 149 8.65 -3.86 -2.74
N MET A 150 7.85 -3.39 -3.70
CA MET A 150 7.93 -3.85 -5.09
C MET A 150 9.30 -3.55 -5.71
N GLY A 151 9.84 -2.36 -5.49
CA GLY A 151 11.19 -1.97 -5.90
C GLY A 151 12.27 -2.88 -5.30
N VAL A 152 12.15 -3.22 -4.01
CA VAL A 152 13.04 -4.18 -3.32
C VAL A 152 12.95 -5.57 -3.97
N LEU A 153 11.75 -6.06 -4.30
CA LEU A 153 11.58 -7.34 -4.98
C LEU A 153 12.17 -7.34 -6.39
N LEU A 154 12.01 -6.25 -7.15
CA LEU A 154 12.63 -6.09 -8.47
C LEU A 154 14.16 -6.06 -8.38
N ALA A 155 14.72 -5.34 -7.40
CA ALA A 155 16.15 -5.32 -7.16
C ALA A 155 16.68 -6.71 -6.74
N ALA A 156 15.98 -7.40 -5.85
CA ALA A 156 16.31 -8.76 -5.44
C ALA A 156 16.24 -9.73 -6.62
N PHE A 157 15.23 -9.61 -7.49
CA PHE A 157 15.13 -10.38 -8.73
C PHE A 157 16.35 -10.13 -9.61
N LEU A 158 16.70 -8.87 -9.87
CA LEU A 158 17.83 -8.50 -10.72
C LEU A 158 19.16 -9.04 -10.18
N VAL A 159 19.41 -8.90 -8.88
CA VAL A 159 20.61 -9.44 -8.23
C VAL A 159 20.66 -10.97 -8.35
N LEU A 160 19.55 -11.66 -8.08
CA LEU A 160 19.48 -13.13 -8.19
C LEU A 160 19.59 -13.62 -9.63
N LEU A 161 19.11 -12.84 -10.60
CA LEU A 161 19.26 -13.07 -12.03
C LEU A 161 20.74 -13.03 -12.43
N LEU A 162 21.44 -11.97 -12.02
CA LEU A 162 22.87 -11.74 -12.33
C LEU A 162 23.78 -12.77 -11.65
N VAL A 163 23.49 -13.14 -10.39
CA VAL A 163 24.23 -14.16 -9.64
C VAL A 163 23.85 -15.60 -10.06
N GLY A 164 22.81 -15.76 -10.88
CA GLY A 164 22.35 -17.07 -11.36
C GLY A 164 21.66 -17.92 -10.30
N LYS A 165 21.15 -17.31 -9.22
CA LYS A 165 20.50 -17.97 -8.08
C LYS A 165 18.98 -17.72 -8.02
N LEU A 166 18.31 -17.53 -9.17
CA LEU A 166 16.87 -17.27 -9.28
C LEU A 166 15.97 -18.24 -8.49
N ARG A 167 16.39 -19.48 -8.24
CA ARG A 167 15.65 -20.43 -7.37
C ARG A 167 15.40 -19.90 -5.96
N LYS A 168 16.25 -18.98 -5.47
CA LYS A 168 16.08 -18.34 -4.16
C LYS A 168 15.09 -17.18 -4.18
N PHE A 169 14.54 -16.82 -5.33
CA PHE A 169 13.60 -15.69 -5.43
C PHE A 169 12.32 -15.92 -4.62
N ALA A 170 11.84 -17.17 -4.52
CA ALA A 170 10.70 -17.49 -3.65
C ALA A 170 10.95 -17.10 -2.18
N VAL A 171 12.20 -17.24 -1.70
CA VAL A 171 12.59 -16.79 -0.36
C VAL A 171 12.59 -15.27 -0.28
N ALA A 172 13.06 -14.57 -1.32
CA ALA A 172 13.00 -13.11 -1.37
C ALA A 172 11.55 -12.59 -1.35
N VAL A 173 10.62 -13.25 -2.05
CA VAL A 173 9.18 -12.94 -2.00
C VAL A 173 8.61 -13.18 -0.61
N ALA A 174 8.94 -14.31 0.03
CA ALA A 174 8.47 -14.59 1.38
C ALA A 174 9.00 -13.56 2.40
N LEU A 175 10.28 -13.21 2.33
CA LEU A 175 10.87 -12.16 3.17
C LEU A 175 10.28 -10.78 2.87
N GLY A 176 10.01 -10.48 1.59
CA GLY A 176 9.35 -9.25 1.17
C GLY A 176 7.93 -9.15 1.71
N ALA A 177 7.16 -10.23 1.68
CA ALA A 177 5.80 -10.28 2.23
C ALA A 177 5.82 -10.09 3.76
N ILE A 178 6.70 -10.78 4.47
CA ILE A 178 6.88 -10.62 5.92
C ILE A 178 7.27 -9.17 6.24
N GLY A 179 8.25 -8.63 5.52
CA GLY A 179 8.73 -7.26 5.72
C GLY A 179 7.65 -6.22 5.41
N PHE A 180 6.87 -6.41 4.35
CA PHE A 180 5.73 -5.56 4.02
C PHE A 180 4.67 -5.57 5.12
N THR A 181 4.20 -6.75 5.54
CA THR A 181 3.22 -6.87 6.62
C THR A 181 3.75 -6.29 7.93
N LEU A 182 5.01 -6.55 8.27
CA LEU A 182 5.64 -5.96 9.45
C LEU A 182 5.69 -4.43 9.35
N THR A 183 6.03 -3.88 8.18
CA THR A 183 6.05 -2.43 7.94
C THR A 183 4.68 -1.82 8.17
N LEU A 184 3.61 -2.42 7.65
CA LEU A 184 2.23 -1.94 7.85
C LEU A 184 1.83 -1.95 9.33
N ASN A 185 2.18 -3.00 10.07
CA ASN A 185 1.87 -3.11 11.50
C ASN A 185 2.68 -2.10 12.33
N LEU A 186 3.98 -1.91 12.01
CA LEU A 186 4.85 -0.98 12.74
C LEU A 186 4.50 0.48 12.49
N LEU A 187 4.04 0.82 11.28
CA LEU A 187 3.63 2.19 10.94
C LEU A 187 2.34 2.61 11.66
N ASN A 188 1.48 1.65 11.99
CA ASN A 188 0.08 1.88 12.37
C ASN A 188 -0.61 2.82 11.36
N ILE A 189 -1.14 2.23 10.28
CA ILE A 189 -1.60 2.99 9.11
C ILE A 189 -2.63 4.05 9.46
N ASP A 190 -3.58 3.76 10.34
CA ASP A 190 -4.66 4.69 10.67
C ASP A 190 -4.14 5.85 11.55
N ALA A 191 -3.29 5.58 12.54
CA ALA A 191 -2.60 6.62 13.30
C ALA A 191 -1.69 7.50 12.42
N PHE A 192 -0.98 6.89 11.46
CA PHE A 192 -0.16 7.62 10.48
C PHE A 192 -1.01 8.54 9.60
N ILE A 193 -2.16 8.07 9.13
CA ILE A 193 -3.11 8.84 8.33
C ILE A 193 -3.60 10.07 9.10
N VAL A 194 -4.01 9.91 10.36
CA VAL A 194 -4.43 11.04 11.21
C VAL A 194 -3.30 12.05 11.33
N LYS A 195 -2.11 11.61 11.78
CA LYS A 195 -0.96 12.50 11.98
C LYS A 195 -0.59 13.30 10.73
N ARG A 196 -0.65 12.68 9.54
CA ARG A 196 -0.30 13.37 8.29
C ARG A 196 -1.40 14.30 7.79
N ASN A 197 -2.68 13.97 7.96
CA ASN A 197 -3.77 14.86 7.60
C ASN A 197 -3.87 16.04 8.57
N VAL A 198 -3.65 15.82 9.87
CA VAL A 198 -3.56 16.88 10.89
C VAL A 198 -2.41 17.83 10.58
N ALA A 199 -1.22 17.32 10.28
CA ALA A 199 -0.10 18.18 9.91
C ALA A 199 -0.36 19.01 8.65
N ARG A 200 -1.26 18.56 7.75
CA ARG A 200 -1.67 19.33 6.57
C ARG A 200 -2.70 20.40 6.90
N LEU A 201 -3.47 20.25 7.98
CA LEU A 201 -4.49 21.21 8.36
C LEU A 201 -3.91 22.62 8.57
N GLU A 202 -2.70 22.71 9.13
CA GLU A 202 -1.99 23.99 9.29
C GLU A 202 -1.70 24.68 7.94
N ASP A 203 -1.43 23.90 6.89
CA ASP A 203 -1.06 24.40 5.56
C ASP A 203 -2.28 24.64 4.65
N THR A 204 -3.30 23.76 4.71
CA THR A 204 -4.44 23.78 3.79
C THR A 204 -5.74 24.32 4.39
N GLY A 205 -5.86 24.32 5.73
CA GLY A 205 -7.07 24.78 6.43
C GLY A 205 -8.30 23.88 6.24
N ASP A 206 -8.13 22.69 5.67
CA ASP A 206 -9.21 21.76 5.34
C ASP A 206 -8.82 20.33 5.75
N VAL A 207 -9.77 19.63 6.41
CA VAL A 207 -9.64 18.25 6.86
C VAL A 207 -10.98 17.53 6.77
N ASP A 208 -10.97 16.34 6.20
CA ASP A 208 -12.17 15.48 6.11
C ASP A 208 -12.37 14.73 7.43
N VAL A 209 -13.07 15.39 8.36
CA VAL A 209 -13.38 14.85 9.70
C VAL A 209 -14.14 13.53 9.60
N PHE A 210 -15.12 13.46 8.69
CA PHE A 210 -15.94 12.26 8.47
C PHE A 210 -15.08 11.06 8.03
N TYR A 211 -14.13 11.28 7.11
CA TYR A 211 -13.19 10.23 6.71
C TYR A 211 -12.30 9.80 7.88
N LEU A 212 -11.76 10.74 8.66
CA LEU A 212 -10.90 10.43 9.80
C LEU A 212 -11.64 9.67 10.91
N ALA A 213 -12.90 10.03 11.18
CA ALA A 213 -13.77 9.33 12.13
C ALA A 213 -14.16 7.90 11.67
N SER A 214 -14.04 7.60 10.36
CA SER A 214 -14.26 6.25 9.81
C SER A 214 -13.08 5.28 10.00
N LEU A 215 -11.95 5.74 10.55
CA LEU A 215 -10.75 4.93 10.77
C LEU A 215 -10.91 3.95 11.95
N SER A 216 -9.91 3.08 12.15
CA SER A 216 -9.85 2.16 13.29
C SER A 216 -9.64 2.89 14.63
N GLU A 217 -9.84 2.18 15.74
CA GLU A 217 -9.60 2.65 17.12
C GLU A 217 -8.17 3.17 17.34
N ASP A 218 -7.21 2.73 16.52
CA ASP A 218 -5.83 3.23 16.47
C ASP A 218 -5.72 4.73 16.11
N ALA A 219 -6.73 5.30 15.45
CA ALA A 219 -6.78 6.72 15.09
C ALA A 219 -7.18 7.62 16.26
N VAL A 220 -7.91 7.08 17.25
CA VAL A 220 -8.56 7.85 18.32
C VAL A 220 -7.59 8.76 19.08
N PRO A 221 -6.40 8.31 19.52
CA PRO A 221 -5.50 9.18 20.29
C PRO A 221 -5.08 10.42 19.52
N GLY A 222 -4.77 10.27 18.22
CA GLY A 222 -4.41 11.40 17.37
C GLY A 222 -5.57 12.34 17.07
N LEU A 223 -6.82 11.84 17.08
CA LEU A 223 -8.02 12.65 16.92
C LEU A 223 -8.39 13.37 18.22
N ALA A 224 -8.19 12.75 19.36
CA ALA A 224 -8.37 13.38 20.66
C ALA A 224 -7.37 14.53 20.87
N ASP A 225 -6.09 14.32 20.50
CA ASP A 225 -5.08 15.38 20.45
C ASP A 225 -5.54 16.56 19.57
N LEU A 226 -6.03 16.25 18.36
CA LEU A 226 -6.53 17.25 17.43
C LEU A 226 -7.73 18.04 17.99
N ALA A 227 -8.66 17.36 18.64
CA ALA A 227 -9.84 17.99 19.23
C ALA A 227 -9.43 19.03 20.29
N ARG A 228 -8.38 18.75 21.09
CA ARG A 228 -7.90 19.69 22.11
C ARG A 228 -7.26 20.94 21.54
N ASP A 229 -6.59 20.83 20.38
CA ASP A 229 -5.83 21.93 19.77
C ASP A 229 -6.69 22.80 18.85
N LEU A 230 -7.81 22.27 18.34
CA LEU A 230 -8.71 22.99 17.44
C LEU A 230 -9.79 23.79 18.15
N SER A 231 -10.31 24.79 17.45
CA SER A 231 -11.49 25.55 17.85
C SER A 231 -12.30 25.93 16.60
N GLY A 232 -13.62 26.09 16.74
CA GLY A 232 -14.54 26.43 15.64
C GLY A 232 -15.30 25.23 15.08
N GLU A 233 -15.85 25.37 13.88
CA GLU A 233 -16.77 24.40 13.25
C GLU A 233 -16.16 22.99 13.12
N VAL A 234 -14.90 22.90 12.66
CA VAL A 234 -14.18 21.61 12.53
C VAL A 234 -14.00 20.91 13.88
N HIS A 235 -13.86 21.67 14.97
CA HIS A 235 -13.74 21.11 16.32
C HIS A 235 -15.09 20.54 16.80
N GLU A 236 -16.20 21.25 16.55
CA GLU A 236 -17.54 20.77 16.90
C GLU A 236 -17.92 19.49 16.13
N ASP A 237 -17.64 19.44 14.83
CA ASP A 237 -17.86 18.25 14.00
C ASP A 237 -17.04 17.06 14.50
N LEU A 238 -15.78 17.29 14.89
CA LEU A 238 -14.90 16.26 15.41
C LEU A 238 -15.37 15.74 16.77
N LEU A 239 -15.74 16.61 17.70
CA LEU A 239 -16.25 16.21 19.01
C LEU A 239 -17.54 15.40 18.89
N LEU A 240 -18.43 15.79 17.97
CA LEU A 240 -19.66 15.06 17.69
C LEU A 240 -19.37 13.62 17.24
N GLU A 241 -18.45 13.43 16.29
CA GLU A 241 -18.05 12.10 15.84
C GLU A 241 -17.33 11.28 16.92
N LEU A 242 -16.48 11.92 17.75
CA LEU A 242 -15.79 11.25 18.85
C LEU A 242 -16.77 10.83 19.97
N ALA A 243 -17.77 11.63 20.30
CA ALA A 243 -18.82 11.30 21.28
C ALA A 243 -19.67 10.09 20.81
N CYS A 244 -20.03 10.08 19.53
CA CYS A 244 -20.63 8.94 18.85
C CYS A 244 -19.79 7.66 19.01
N TRP A 245 -18.48 7.79 18.80
CA TRP A 245 -17.56 6.66 18.87
C TRP A 245 -17.36 6.14 20.29
N ASN A 246 -17.21 7.04 21.28
CA ASN A 246 -17.09 6.67 22.68
C ASN A 246 -18.30 5.85 23.16
N THR A 247 -19.52 6.34 22.88
CA THR A 247 -20.76 5.65 23.28
C THR A 247 -20.86 4.26 22.65
N GLN A 248 -20.53 4.13 21.36
CA GLN A 248 -20.50 2.83 20.69
C GLN A 248 -19.45 1.88 21.29
N LEU A 249 -18.29 2.42 21.70
CA LEU A 249 -17.22 1.64 22.28
C LEU A 249 -17.59 1.12 23.67
N GLU A 250 -18.21 1.95 24.50
CA GLU A 250 -18.73 1.59 25.82
C GLU A 250 -19.73 0.43 25.74
N GLU A 251 -20.72 0.51 24.85
CA GLU A 251 -21.70 -0.57 24.68
C GLU A 251 -21.05 -1.87 24.19
N GLN A 252 -20.06 -1.77 23.28
CA GLN A 252 -19.32 -2.94 22.83
C GLN A 252 -18.55 -3.59 23.99
N LEU A 253 -17.94 -2.80 24.86
CA LEU A 253 -17.17 -3.27 26.02
C LEU A 253 -18.03 -3.99 27.04
N GLU A 254 -19.26 -3.51 27.30
CA GLU A 254 -20.22 -4.21 28.17
C GLU A 254 -20.54 -5.63 27.65
N LYS A 255 -20.54 -5.80 26.33
CA LYS A 255 -20.81 -7.08 25.65
C LYS A 255 -19.56 -7.92 25.41
N GLN A 256 -18.37 -7.39 25.66
CA GLN A 256 -17.11 -8.08 25.33
C GLN A 256 -16.77 -9.20 26.32
N THR A 257 -16.03 -10.19 25.81
CA THR A 257 -15.39 -11.22 26.62
C THR A 257 -13.88 -11.03 26.61
N TRP A 258 -13.18 -11.68 27.55
CA TRP A 258 -11.71 -11.58 27.66
C TRP A 258 -10.95 -11.94 26.38
N SER A 259 -11.56 -12.68 25.45
CA SER A 259 -10.94 -13.07 24.17
C SER A 259 -10.98 -12.00 23.08
N SER A 260 -11.77 -10.94 23.23
CA SER A 260 -11.92 -9.86 22.24
C SER A 260 -11.16 -8.57 22.61
N THR A 261 -10.44 -8.57 23.74
CA THR A 261 -9.67 -7.42 24.20
C THR A 261 -8.46 -7.17 23.31
N HIS A 262 -8.28 -5.93 22.84
CA HIS A 262 -7.14 -5.50 22.03
C HIS A 262 -6.57 -4.19 22.57
N LEU A 263 -5.27 -3.98 22.35
CA LEU A 263 -4.54 -2.85 22.94
C LEU A 263 -5.05 -1.50 22.43
N SER A 264 -5.35 -1.37 21.14
CA SER A 264 -5.82 -0.11 20.55
C SER A 264 -7.12 0.38 21.17
N ARG A 265 -8.00 -0.53 21.60
CA ARG A 265 -9.21 -0.19 22.36
C ARG A 265 -8.91 0.47 23.68
N LEU A 266 -8.00 -0.12 24.45
CA LEU A 266 -7.64 0.40 25.77
C LEU A 266 -7.01 1.79 25.65
N VAL A 267 -6.18 2.00 24.64
CA VAL A 267 -5.56 3.30 24.35
C VAL A 267 -6.60 4.31 23.87
N ALA A 268 -7.58 3.89 23.06
CA ALA A 268 -8.68 4.75 22.64
C ALA A 268 -9.55 5.21 23.82
N MET A 269 -9.87 4.31 24.75
CA MET A 269 -10.62 4.66 25.97
C MET A 269 -9.88 5.66 26.85
N ASP A 270 -8.58 5.44 27.07
CA ASP A 270 -7.72 6.35 27.82
C ASP A 270 -7.72 7.76 27.18
N ALA A 271 -7.68 7.83 25.84
CA ALA A 271 -7.77 9.09 25.11
C ALA A 271 -9.14 9.77 25.19
N PHE A 272 -10.24 9.01 25.37
CA PHE A 272 -11.58 9.57 25.54
C PHE A 272 -11.85 10.10 26.95
N GLU A 273 -11.16 9.58 27.98
CA GLU A 273 -11.30 10.06 29.37
C GLU A 273 -10.95 11.56 29.48
N ASP A 274 -9.95 12.01 28.72
CA ASP A 274 -9.54 13.42 28.63
C ASP A 274 -10.63 14.35 28.03
N LEU A 275 -11.59 13.81 27.27
CA LEU A 275 -12.64 14.57 26.57
C LEU A 275 -14.04 14.35 27.17
N GLN A 276 -14.13 13.64 28.30
CA GLN A 276 -15.41 13.20 28.86
C GLN A 276 -16.33 14.37 29.24
N GLU A 277 -15.77 15.47 29.75
CA GLU A 277 -16.54 16.68 30.10
C GLU A 277 -17.18 17.33 28.86
N ASP A 278 -16.49 17.33 27.73
CA ASP A 278 -16.98 17.90 26.47
C ASP A 278 -18.13 17.05 25.88
N PHE A 279 -18.06 15.73 26.08
CA PHE A 279 -19.06 14.77 25.61
C PHE A 279 -20.40 14.86 26.35
N GLU A 280 -20.46 15.37 27.59
CA GLU A 280 -21.70 15.43 28.38
C GLU A 280 -22.80 16.28 27.72
N SER A 281 -22.40 17.22 26.87
CA SER A 281 -23.30 18.08 26.10
C SER A 281 -24.04 17.35 24.98
N TYR A 282 -23.49 16.23 24.51
CA TYR A 282 -24.01 15.47 23.38
C TYR A 282 -24.83 14.27 23.85
N LYS A 283 -26.02 14.12 23.27
CA LYS A 283 -26.88 12.96 23.52
C LYS A 283 -26.85 12.03 22.34
N VAL A 284 -26.18 10.89 22.52
CA VAL A 284 -26.11 9.82 21.55
C VAL A 284 -27.14 8.75 21.92
N TYR A 285 -27.93 8.31 20.93
CA TYR A 285 -28.89 7.22 21.10
C TYR A 285 -28.94 6.32 19.86
N GLN A 286 -29.43 5.10 20.05
CA GLN A 286 -29.62 4.14 18.98
C GLN A 286 -31.11 4.08 18.58
N GLU A 287 -31.38 4.20 17.29
CA GLU A 287 -32.71 4.00 16.71
C GLU A 287 -33.07 2.52 16.55
N ASP A 288 -34.37 2.23 16.37
CA ASP A 288 -34.92 0.86 16.24
C ASP A 288 -34.27 0.03 15.11
N TRP A 289 -33.75 0.69 14.07
CA TRP A 289 -33.06 0.06 12.94
C TRP A 289 -31.57 -0.16 13.17
N GLY A 290 -31.07 0.12 14.38
CA GLY A 290 -29.69 -0.10 14.82
C GLY A 290 -28.72 1.04 14.47
N MET A 291 -29.22 2.12 13.84
CA MET A 291 -28.43 3.32 13.52
C MET A 291 -28.21 4.18 14.76
N TRP A 292 -27.01 4.73 14.88
CA TRP A 292 -26.64 5.63 15.97
C TRP A 292 -26.75 7.07 15.50
N LEU A 293 -27.49 7.84 16.29
CA LEU A 293 -27.78 9.25 16.06
C LEU A 293 -27.27 10.06 17.23
N ILE A 294 -26.78 11.24 16.93
CA ILE A 294 -26.37 12.22 17.92
C ILE A 294 -27.15 13.51 17.70
N HIS A 295 -27.71 14.03 18.79
CA HIS A 295 -28.35 15.33 18.76
C HIS A 295 -27.26 16.40 18.84
N GLY A 296 -26.96 17.05 17.72
CA GLY A 296 -26.13 18.26 17.69
C GLY A 296 -26.87 19.47 18.24
N GLN A 297 -26.26 20.66 18.16
CA GLN A 297 -26.89 21.88 18.65
C GLN A 297 -28.16 22.28 17.87
N GLU A 298 -28.29 21.90 16.59
CA GLU A 298 -29.45 22.26 15.74
C GLU A 298 -29.99 21.13 14.83
N GLU A 299 -29.27 20.01 14.62
CA GLU A 299 -29.72 18.89 13.76
C GLU A 299 -29.32 17.52 14.34
N GLU A 300 -30.07 16.48 13.96
CA GLU A 300 -29.70 15.08 14.22
C GLU A 300 -28.76 14.57 13.14
N ILE A 301 -27.59 14.09 13.54
CA ILE A 301 -26.53 13.62 12.64
C ILE A 301 -26.32 12.12 12.85
N VAL A 302 -26.08 11.40 11.75
CA VAL A 302 -25.76 9.97 11.77
C VAL A 302 -24.27 9.79 12.04
N CYS A 303 -23.91 9.01 13.05
CA CYS A 303 -22.51 8.74 13.39
C CYS A 303 -21.74 8.08 12.21
N ALA A 304 -20.61 8.65 11.77
CA ALA A 304 -19.86 8.21 10.59
C ALA A 304 -19.34 6.76 10.69
N HIS A 305 -18.92 6.35 11.89
CA HIS A 305 -18.34 5.04 12.19
C HIS A 305 -19.30 3.85 11.90
N GLN A 306 -20.58 4.13 11.62
CA GLN A 306 -21.62 3.15 11.29
C GLN A 306 -21.84 2.89 9.80
N THR A 307 -21.17 3.62 8.89
CA THR A 307 -21.44 3.50 7.45
C THR A 307 -20.84 2.23 6.84
N TRP A 308 -21.45 1.06 7.11
CA TRP A 308 -21.55 -0.23 6.36
C TRP A 308 -20.42 -0.76 5.44
N PHE A 309 -19.25 -0.13 5.34
CA PHE A 309 -18.12 -0.50 4.49
C PHE A 309 -16.87 -0.80 5.35
N ARG A 310 -17.02 -1.75 6.28
CA ARG A 310 -15.88 -2.53 6.78
C ARG A 310 -15.58 -3.69 5.84
#